data_AF-A0A2H9N9C9-F1
#
_entry.id   AF-A0A2H9N9C9-F1
#
_cell.length_a   1.000
_cell.length_b   1.000
_cell.length_c   1.000
_cell.angle_alpha   90.00
_cell.angle_beta   90.00
_cell.angle_gamma   90.00
#
_symmetry.space_group_name_H-M   'P 1'
#
loop_
_entity.id
_entity.type
_entity.pdbx_description
1 polymer ?
#
loop_
_entity_poly.entity_id
_entity_poly.type
_entity_poly.pdbx_seq_one_letter_code
_entity_poly.pdbx_strand_id
1 'polypeptide(L)'
;MSSKIPIGYIDIRVFAHATEEVDKVLNAVRNILPPELIDIVAFKKTNLTGHHGNPIILFETRIKEKNAAQTVFEKLSLGLSTLDKELLNSEIKQHLDKGNL
;
A
#
# COMPACT_ATOMS: atom_id res chain seq x y z
N MET A 1 13.41 -25.53 -3.50
CA MET A 1 13.35 -24.26 -2.77
C MET A 1 12.71 -23.25 -3.70
N SER A 2 11.48 -22.79 -3.41
CA SER A 2 10.84 -21.78 -4.25
C SER A 2 11.56 -20.45 -4.00
N SER A 3 12.30 -19.96 -5.00
CA SER A 3 13.00 -18.69 -4.91
C SER A 3 11.97 -17.57 -4.77
N LYS A 4 11.96 -16.84 -3.64
CA LYS A 4 11.13 -15.66 -3.48
C LYS A 4 11.49 -14.66 -4.59
N ILE A 5 10.50 -14.22 -5.36
CA ILE A 5 10.69 -13.21 -6.41
C ILE A 5 11.13 -11.91 -5.71
N PRO A 6 12.27 -11.31 -6.08
CA PRO A 6 12.73 -10.10 -5.44
C PRO A 6 11.80 -8.93 -5.75
N ILE A 7 11.24 -8.31 -4.72
CA ILE A 7 10.45 -7.08 -4.83
C ILE A 7 11.40 -5.89 -4.87
N GLY A 8 11.30 -5.08 -5.93
CA GLY A 8 12.16 -3.90 -6.11
C GLY A 8 11.84 -2.79 -5.12
N TYR A 9 10.55 -2.47 -4.97
CA TYR A 9 10.01 -1.55 -3.97
C TYR A 9 8.49 -1.75 -3.84
N ILE A 10 7.91 -1.20 -2.78
CA ILE A 10 6.46 -1.04 -2.63
C ILE A 10 6.16 0.44 -2.46
N ASP A 11 5.25 0.96 -3.29
CA ASP A 11 4.67 2.29 -3.12
C ASP A 11 3.31 2.19 -2.46
N ILE A 12 3.10 2.96 -1.41
CA ILE A 12 1.80 3.08 -0.73
C ILE A 12 1.36 4.52 -0.86
N ARG A 13 0.18 4.73 -1.46
CA ARG A 13 -0.42 6.05 -1.67
C ARG A 13 -1.86 6.03 -1.17
N VAL A 14 -2.21 6.99 -0.34
CA VAL A 14 -3.49 7.03 0.35
C VAL A 14 -4.01 8.46 0.32
N PHE A 15 -5.27 8.60 -0.06
CA PHE A 15 -5.95 9.89 -0.03
C PHE A 15 -6.83 9.98 1.22
N ALA A 16 -6.83 11.15 1.85
CA ALA A 16 -7.83 11.54 2.83
C ALA A 16 -8.65 12.70 2.26
N HIS A 17 -9.94 12.45 2.07
CA HIS A 17 -10.91 13.41 1.58
C HIS A 17 -11.38 14.37 2.69
N ALA A 18 -11.99 15.49 2.28
CA ALA A 18 -12.46 16.52 3.21
C ALA A 18 -13.44 16.02 4.28
N THR A 19 -14.20 14.95 4.00
CA THR A 19 -15.17 14.36 4.94
C THR A 19 -14.59 13.26 5.80
N GLU A 20 -13.32 12.89 5.60
CA GLU A 20 -12.66 11.80 6.33
C GLU A 20 -11.80 12.34 7.47
N GLU A 21 -11.72 11.58 8.54
CA GLU A 21 -10.82 11.88 9.66
C GLU A 21 -9.41 11.37 9.33
N VAL A 22 -8.48 12.30 9.13
CA VAL A 22 -7.09 12.02 8.70
C VAL A 22 -6.41 10.97 9.58
N ASP A 23 -6.56 11.07 10.91
CA ASP A 23 -5.92 10.15 11.84
C ASP A 23 -6.50 8.73 11.72
N LYS A 24 -7.80 8.60 11.42
CA LYS A 24 -8.43 7.28 11.17
C LYS A 24 -7.93 6.68 9.86
N VAL A 25 -7.76 7.50 8.82
CA VAL A 25 -7.17 7.06 7.55
C VAL A 25 -5.76 6.54 7.77
N LEU A 26 -4.89 7.30 8.44
CA LEU A 26 -3.52 6.87 8.75
C LEU A 26 -3.48 5.60 9.60
N ASN A 27 -4.37 5.47 10.59
CA ASN A 27 -4.48 4.25 11.40
C ASN A 27 -4.92 3.03 10.58
N ALA A 28 -5.83 3.21 9.62
CA ALA A 28 -6.22 2.12 8.71
C ALA A 28 -5.02 1.63 7.88
N VAL A 29 -4.17 2.54 7.42
CA VAL A 29 -2.96 2.20 6.68
C VAL A 29 -1.93 1.49 7.56
N ARG A 30 -1.82 1.84 8.84
CA ARG A 30 -0.93 1.14 9.78
C ARG A 30 -1.34 -0.34 9.97
N ASN A 31 -2.61 -0.68 9.84
CA ASN A 31 -3.09 -2.06 9.99
C ASN A 31 -2.60 -3.01 8.87
N ILE A 32 -2.27 -2.45 7.69
CA ILE A 32 -1.74 -3.22 6.56
C ILE A 32 -0.21 -3.36 6.60
N LEU A 33 0.46 -2.65 7.50
CA LEU A 33 1.92 -2.72 7.66
C LEU A 33 2.30 -3.79 8.71
N PRO A 34 3.49 -4.40 8.58
CA PRO A 34 4.10 -5.21 9.64
C PRO A 34 4.34 -4.36 10.90
N PRO A 35 4.11 -4.89 12.11
CA PRO A 35 4.28 -4.14 13.36
C PRO A 35 5.65 -3.46 13.50
N GLU A 36 6.72 -4.14 13.10
CA GLU A 36 8.09 -3.60 13.17
C GLU A 36 8.33 -2.39 12.25
N LEU A 37 7.46 -2.17 11.25
CA LEU A 37 7.60 -1.07 10.29
C LEU A 37 6.65 0.10 10.57
N ILE A 38 5.67 -0.05 11.47
CA ILE A 38 4.65 0.98 11.73
C ILE A 38 5.28 2.32 12.13
N ASP A 39 6.29 2.29 12.99
CA ASP A 39 6.97 3.51 13.49
C ASP A 39 8.11 3.98 12.58
N ILE A 40 8.56 3.13 11.65
CA ILE A 40 9.69 3.42 10.76
C ILE A 40 9.21 4.06 9.45
N VAL A 41 8.03 3.64 8.97
CA VAL A 41 7.46 4.12 7.70
C VAL A 41 6.87 5.51 7.89
N ALA A 42 7.63 6.52 7.48
CA ALA A 42 7.15 7.89 7.41
C ALA A 42 6.35 8.13 6.11
N PHE A 43 5.16 8.71 6.24
CA PHE A 43 4.36 9.16 5.11
C PHE A 43 4.60 10.63 4.83
N LYS A 44 4.94 10.97 3.59
CA LYS A 44 4.96 12.34 3.11
C LYS A 44 3.53 12.81 2.89
N LYS A 45 3.17 13.94 3.51
CA LYS A 45 1.87 14.60 3.37
C LYS A 45 1.93 15.69 2.30
N THR A 46 1.00 15.65 1.35
CA THR A 46 0.84 16.68 0.32
C THR A 46 -0.62 17.12 0.25
N ASN A 47 -0.89 18.42 0.38
CA ASN A 47 -2.23 18.96 0.17
C ASN A 47 -2.47 19.17 -1.33
N LEU A 48 -3.59 18.66 -1.83
CA LEU A 48 -3.98 18.68 -3.23
C LEU A 48 -5.43 19.16 -3.36
N THR A 49 -5.85 19.37 -4.60
CA THR A 49 -7.23 19.68 -4.95
C THR A 49 -7.79 18.53 -5.77
N GLY A 50 -8.91 17.97 -5.32
CA GLY A 50 -9.63 16.92 -6.03
C GLY A 50 -10.32 17.44 -7.29
N HIS A 51 -10.88 16.51 -8.07
CA HIS A 51 -11.48 16.82 -9.38
C HIS A 51 -12.58 17.91 -9.31
N HIS A 52 -13.34 17.95 -8.22
CA HIS A 52 -14.42 18.92 -7.99
C HIS A 52 -14.00 20.15 -7.16
N GLY A 53 -12.69 20.43 -7.05
CA GLY A 53 -12.21 21.58 -6.26
C GLY A 53 -12.11 21.33 -4.75
N ASN A 54 -12.58 20.17 -4.27
CA ASN A 54 -12.52 19.83 -2.84
C ASN A 54 -11.08 19.60 -2.38
N PRO A 55 -10.69 20.02 -1.17
CA PRO A 55 -9.37 19.70 -0.63
C PRO A 55 -9.23 18.19 -0.42
N ILE A 56 -8.07 17.66 -0.79
CA ILE A 56 -7.70 16.26 -0.59
C ILE A 56 -6.25 16.20 -0.10
N ILE A 57 -5.96 15.30 0.81
CA ILE A 57 -4.61 15.11 1.34
C ILE A 57 -4.06 13.80 0.78
N LEU A 58 -2.91 13.83 0.12
CA LEU A 58 -2.18 12.65 -0.29
C LEU A 58 -1.10 12.32 0.75
N PHE A 59 -1.14 11.09 1.25
CA PHE A 59 -0.08 10.45 1.99
C PHE A 59 0.64 9.45 1.09
N GLU A 60 1.96 9.56 0.97
CA GLU A 60 2.75 8.67 0.13
C GLU A 60 4.02 8.21 0.85
N THR A 61 4.41 6.96 0.63
CA THR A 61 5.68 6.40 1.10
C THR A 61 6.18 5.33 0.13
N ARG A 62 7.49 5.13 0.09
CA ARG A 62 8.14 4.11 -0.73
C ARG A 62 9.08 3.27 0.12
N ILE A 63 8.85 1.97 0.14
CA ILE A 63 9.64 0.98 0.86
C ILE A 63 10.58 0.31 -0.13
N LYS A 64 11.89 0.58 -0.02
CA LYS A 64 12.93 0.07 -0.95
C LYS A 64 13.83 -0.99 -0.33
N GLU A 65 13.90 -1.06 1.00
CA GLU A 65 14.71 -2.08 1.68
C GLU A 65 14.06 -3.44 1.41
N LYS A 66 14.87 -4.41 0.96
CA LYS A 66 14.38 -5.67 0.40
C LYS A 66 13.62 -6.50 1.43
N ASN A 67 14.15 -6.58 2.66
CA ASN A 67 13.50 -7.35 3.72
C ASN A 67 12.18 -6.69 4.12
N ALA A 68 12.17 -5.36 4.31
CA ALA A 68 10.97 -4.59 4.63
C ALA A 68 9.91 -4.73 3.54
N ALA A 69 10.28 -4.59 2.27
CA ALA A 69 9.36 -4.78 1.14
C ALA A 69 8.78 -6.20 1.12
N GLN A 70 9.62 -7.21 1.35
CA GLN A 70 9.19 -8.60 1.42
C GLN A 70 8.22 -8.85 2.59
N THR A 71 8.52 -8.34 3.79
CA THR A 71 7.65 -8.51 4.97
C THR A 71 6.31 -7.79 4.79
N VAL A 72 6.30 -6.60 4.18
CA VAL A 72 5.06 -5.88 3.84
C VAL A 72 4.22 -6.68 2.86
N PHE A 73 4.82 -7.20 1.80
CA PHE A 73 4.12 -8.04 0.84
C PHE A 73 3.52 -9.30 1.48
N GLU A 74 4.26 -9.94 2.39
CA GLU A 74 3.77 -11.11 3.13
C GLU A 74 2.59 -10.74 4.04
N LYS A 75 2.66 -9.62 4.75
CA LYS A 75 1.56 -9.10 5.57
C LYS A 75 0.31 -8.82 4.73
N LEU A 76 0.46 -8.18 3.57
CA LEU A 76 -0.64 -7.93 2.63
C LEU A 76 -1.24 -9.23 2.11
N SER A 77 -0.40 -10.17 1.66
CA SER A 77 -0.86 -11.47 1.18
C SER A 77 -1.60 -12.25 2.27
N LEU A 78 -1.14 -12.21 3.52
CA LEU A 78 -1.83 -12.86 4.64
C LEU A 78 -3.18 -12.18 4.98
N GLY A 79 -3.32 -10.89 4.72
CA GLY A 79 -4.57 -10.15 4.93
C GLY A 79 -5.65 -10.41 3.89
N LEU A 80 -5.29 -10.97 2.72
CA LEU A 80 -6.25 -11.33 1.67
C LEU A 80 -6.86 -12.71 1.93
N SER A 81 -8.17 -12.83 1.75
CA SER A 81 -8.85 -14.13 1.80
C SER A 81 -8.43 -15.01 0.62
N THR A 82 -8.69 -16.32 0.70
CA THR A 82 -8.42 -17.24 -0.42
C THR A 82 -9.16 -16.81 -1.69
N LEU A 83 -10.41 -16.37 -1.56
CA LEU A 83 -11.22 -15.91 -2.68
C LEU A 83 -10.62 -14.65 -3.33
N ASP A 84 -10.15 -13.69 -2.52
CA ASP A 84 -9.52 -12.48 -3.05
C ASP A 84 -8.21 -12.79 -3.79
N LYS A 85 -7.44 -13.77 -3.31
CA LYS A 85 -6.21 -14.24 -3.99
C LYS A 85 -6.53 -14.90 -5.31
N GLU A 86 -7.57 -15.73 -5.36
CA GLU A 86 -8.02 -16.38 -6.60
C GLU A 86 -8.50 -15.36 -7.62
N LEU A 87 -9.29 -14.38 -7.18
CA LEU A 87 -9.74 -13.27 -8.02
C LEU A 87 -8.56 -12.47 -8.58
N LEU A 88 -7.65 -12.00 -7.71
CA LEU A 88 -6.44 -11.27 -8.12
C LEU A 88 -5.59 -12.08 -9.11
N ASN A 89 -5.45 -13.38 -8.89
CA ASN A 89 -4.71 -14.25 -9.79
C ASN A 89 -5.41 -14.40 -11.15
N SER A 90 -6.74 -14.50 -11.18
CA SER A 90 -7.51 -14.57 -12.43
C SER A 90 -7.42 -13.27 -13.24
N GLU A 91 -7.25 -12.14 -12.57
CA GLU A 91 -7.22 -10.80 -13.17
C GLU A 91 -5.80 -10.20 -13.24
N ILE A 92 -4.76 -10.97 -12.91
CA ILE A 92 -3.40 -10.46 -12.69
C ILE A 92 -2.84 -9.62 -13.84
N LYS A 93 -3.23 -9.95 -15.08
CA LYS A 93 -2.81 -9.21 -16.28
C LYS A 93 -3.37 -7.79 -16.35
N GLN A 94 -4.50 -7.52 -15.68
CA GLN A 94 -5.12 -6.19 -15.59
C GLN A 94 -4.46 -5.32 -14.51
N HIS A 95 -3.81 -5.95 -13.54
CA HIS A 95 -3.12 -5.28 -12.45
C HIS A 95 -1.61 -5.13 -12.69
N LEU A 96 -1.06 -5.80 -13.72
CA LEU A 96 0.35 -5.70 -14.07
C LEU A 96 0.62 -4.62 -15.13
N ASP A 97 1.43 -3.61 -14.79
CA ASP A 97 2.00 -2.64 -15.74
C ASP A 97 3.52 -2.56 -15.59
N LYS A 98 4.24 -2.87 -16.67
CA LYS A 98 5.71 -2.78 -16.77
C LYS A 98 6.46 -3.43 -15.58
N GLY A 99 5.94 -4.56 -15.10
CA GLY A 99 6.53 -5.31 -13.98
C GLY A 99 6.15 -4.79 -12.59
N ASN A 100 5.23 -3.82 -12.49
CA ASN A 100 4.59 -3.42 -11.24
C ASN A 100 3.22 -4.11 -11.17
N LEU A 101 2.89 -4.64 -9.98
CA LEU A 101 1.56 -5.14 -9.63
C LEU A 101 0.82 -4.07 -8.81
#